data_AF-A0A5C4IYV8-F1
#
_entry.id   AF-A0A5C4IYV8-F1
#
_cell.length_a   1.000
_cell.length_b   1.000
_cell.length_c   1.000
_cell.angle_alpha   90.00
_cell.angle_beta   90.00
_cell.angle_gamma   90.00
#
_symmetry.space_group_name_H-M   'P 1'
#
loop_
_entity.id
_entity.type
_entity.pdbx_description
1 polymer ?
#
loop_
_entity_poly.entity_id
_entity_poly.type
_entity_poly.pdbx_seq_one_letter_code
_entity_poly.pdbx_strand_id
1 'polypeptide(L)'
;MSVILCMPGWRSERSDKGLRATRISPLSDYQLLNGCLEEIDATDEGELWLLCDAQTRLAERVATAERLRANATGPASVRTGGR
;
A
#
# COMPACT_ATOMS: atom_id res chain seq x y z
N MET A 1 -22.13 14.79 -9.04
CA MET A 1 -20.89 14.12 -8.58
C MET A 1 -21.29 12.76 -8.04
N SER A 2 -21.01 11.68 -8.78
CA SER A 2 -21.42 10.32 -8.39
C SER A 2 -20.32 9.71 -7.53
N VAL A 3 -20.69 9.15 -6.38
CA VAL A 3 -19.78 8.87 -5.26
C VAL A 3 -19.66 7.36 -5.03
N ILE A 4 -18.42 6.89 -5.05
CA ILE A 4 -17.84 5.68 -4.43
C ILE A 4 -18.32 4.33 -4.98
N LEU A 5 -17.48 3.75 -5.86
CA LEU A 5 -17.35 2.30 -5.93
C LEU A 5 -16.65 1.87 -4.62
N CYS A 6 -17.32 1.07 -3.79
CA CYS A 6 -16.78 0.63 -2.51
C CYS A 6 -15.53 -0.25 -2.72
N MET A 7 -14.36 0.38 -2.72
CA MET A 7 -13.06 -0.29 -2.75
C MET A 7 -12.39 -0.13 -1.40
N PRO A 8 -12.24 -1.21 -0.61
CA PRO A 8 -11.67 -1.12 0.72
C PRO A 8 -10.31 -0.42 0.72
N GLY A 9 -10.16 0.64 1.51
CA GLY A 9 -8.92 1.41 1.61
C GLY A 9 -8.71 2.46 0.52
N TRP A 10 -9.67 2.65 -0.40
CA TRP A 10 -9.56 3.59 -1.51
C TRP A 10 -10.78 4.52 -1.59
N ARG A 11 -10.53 5.78 -1.96
CA ARG A 11 -11.53 6.75 -2.38
C ARG A 11 -11.46 6.86 -3.89
N SER A 12 -12.54 6.49 -4.58
CA SER A 12 -12.62 6.58 -6.04
C SER A 12 -13.45 7.79 -6.50
N GLU A 13 -13.00 8.46 -7.54
CA GLU A 13 -13.75 9.49 -8.27
C GLU A 13 -13.78 9.18 -9.77
N ARG A 14 -14.87 9.58 -10.43
CA ARG A 14 -15.04 9.47 -11.88
C ARG A 14 -14.97 10.86 -12.49
N SER A 15 -14.18 10.99 -13.56
CA SER A 15 -14.06 12.21 -14.37
C SER A 15 -14.24 11.89 -15.85
N ASP A 16 -14.27 12.93 -16.69
CA ASP A 16 -14.34 12.77 -18.15
C ASP A 16 -13.09 12.09 -18.75
N LYS A 17 -11.99 12.02 -17.98
CA LYS A 17 -10.71 11.42 -18.39
C LYS A 17 -10.56 9.96 -17.94
N GLY A 18 -11.56 9.41 -17.25
CA GLY A 18 -11.51 8.07 -16.67
C GLY A 18 -11.78 8.06 -15.17
N LEU A 19 -11.32 7.02 -14.52
CA LEU A 19 -11.46 6.82 -13.08
C LEU A 19 -10.14 7.03 -12.37
N ARG A 20 -10.23 7.61 -11.17
CA ARG A 20 -9.10 7.78 -10.28
C ARG A 20 -9.45 7.23 -8.92
N ALA A 21 -8.50 6.54 -8.29
CA ALA A 21 -8.59 6.11 -6.91
C ALA A 21 -7.40 6.65 -6.12
N THR A 22 -7.67 7.22 -4.95
CA THR A 22 -6.66 7.68 -3.99
C THR A 22 -6.77 6.87 -2.71
N ARG A 23 -5.65 6.46 -2.13
CA ARG A 23 -5.66 5.73 -0.85
C ARG A 23 -6.27 6.57 0.27
N ILE A 24 -7.03 5.91 1.15
CA ILE A 24 -7.58 6.55 2.35
C ILE A 24 -6.51 6.71 3.43
N SER A 25 -5.61 5.71 3.55
CA SER A 25 -4.53 5.72 4.53
C SER A 25 -3.21 6.01 3.84
N PRO A 26 -2.35 6.85 4.45
CA PRO A 26 -1.04 7.17 3.90
C PRO A 26 -0.13 5.93 3.89
N LEU A 27 0.83 5.92 2.98
CA LEU A 27 1.88 4.91 2.89
C LEU A 27 3.10 5.33 3.71
N SER A 28 3.87 4.37 4.22
CA SER A 28 5.19 4.64 4.79
C SER A 28 6.21 4.99 3.70
N ASP A 29 7.28 5.68 4.06
CA ASP A 29 8.40 5.93 3.14
C ASP A 29 8.95 4.62 2.56
N TYR A 30 9.01 3.57 3.38
CA TYR A 30 9.44 2.25 2.92
C TYR A 30 8.49 1.68 1.88
N GLN A 31 7.17 1.84 2.04
CA GLN A 31 6.19 1.41 1.05
C GLN A 31 6.33 2.16 -0.27
N LEU A 32 6.48 3.48 -0.22
CA LEU A 32 6.68 4.32 -1.41
C LEU A 32 7.96 3.95 -2.17
N LEU A 33 9.08 3.79 -1.45
CA LEU A 33 10.36 3.38 -2.03
C LEU A 33 10.32 2.00 -2.69
N ASN A 34 9.36 1.16 -2.33
CA ASN A 34 9.15 -0.18 -2.90
C ASN A 34 7.98 -0.24 -3.89
N GLY A 35 7.54 0.90 -4.42
CA GLY A 35 6.60 0.95 -5.55
C GLY A 35 5.12 0.85 -5.18
N CYS A 36 4.77 1.04 -3.90
CA CYS A 36 3.36 1.22 -3.52
C CYS A 36 2.91 2.61 -3.97
N LEU A 37 1.72 2.68 -4.58
CA LEU A 37 1.18 3.93 -5.11
C LEU A 37 0.07 4.48 -4.22
N GLU A 38 0.01 5.81 -4.10
CA GLU A 38 -1.06 6.55 -3.41
C GLU A 38 -2.26 6.81 -4.32
N GLU A 39 -2.02 6.89 -5.63
CA GLU A 39 -3.03 7.16 -6.66
C GLU A 39 -2.96 6.11 -7.77
N ILE A 40 -4.13 5.78 -8.32
CA ILE A 40 -4.29 4.89 -9.47
C ILE A 40 -5.29 5.53 -10.43
N ASP A 41 -4.89 5.63 -11.70
CA ASP A 41 -5.78 5.97 -12.80
C ASP A 41 -6.18 4.69 -13.56
N ALA A 42 -7.43 4.62 -14.04
CA ALA A 42 -7.94 3.52 -14.84
C ALA A 42 -8.98 4.00 -15.86
N THR A 43 -9.15 3.22 -16.92
CA THR A 43 -10.07 3.52 -18.02
C THR A 43 -11.50 3.08 -17.71
N ASP A 44 -11.66 1.98 -16.96
CA ASP A 44 -12.95 1.44 -16.53
C ASP A 44 -12.92 0.88 -15.11
N GLU A 45 -14.11 0.51 -14.60
CA GLU A 45 -14.30 0.09 -13.21
C GLU A 45 -13.63 -1.25 -12.89
N GLY A 46 -13.59 -2.16 -13.86
CA GLY A 46 -12.97 -3.48 -13.69
C GLY A 46 -11.46 -3.35 -13.60
N GLU A 47 -10.86 -2.53 -14.47
CA GLU A 47 -9.44 -2.19 -14.39
C GLU A 47 -9.11 -1.51 -13.06
N LEU A 48 -9.88 -0.50 -12.65
CA LEU A 48 -9.66 0.20 -11.38
C LEU A 48 -9.72 -0.77 -10.21
N TRP A 49 -10.68 -1.70 -10.20
CA TRP A 49 -10.82 -2.69 -9.14
C TRP A 49 -9.62 -3.61 -9.04
N LEU A 50 -9.16 -4.14 -10.18
CA LEU A 50 -7.99 -5.01 -10.24
C LEU A 50 -6.72 -4.29 -9.77
N LEU A 51 -6.51 -3.05 -10.21
CA LEU A 51 -5.34 -2.26 -9.83
C LEU A 51 -5.35 -1.91 -8.34
N CYS A 52 -6.50 -1.52 -7.78
CA CYS A 52 -6.65 -1.24 -6.35
C CYS A 52 -6.40 -2.47 -5.48
N ASP A 53 -6.96 -3.65 -5.81
CA ASP A 53 -6.71 -4.90 -5.08
C ASP A 53 -5.23 -5.30 -5.14
N ALA A 54 -4.62 -5.23 -6.33
CA ALA A 54 -3.20 -5.51 -6.51
C ALA A 54 -2.30 -4.58 -5.68
N GLN A 55 -2.60 -3.28 -5.69
CA GLN A 55 -1.86 -2.30 -4.89
C GLN A 55 -2.07 -2.49 -3.39
N THR A 56 -3.27 -2.84 -2.93
CA THR A 56 -3.51 -3.18 -1.51
C THR A 56 -2.64 -4.37 -1.08
N ARG A 57 -2.65 -5.47 -1.85
CA ARG A 57 -1.82 -6.65 -1.55
C ARG A 57 -0.33 -6.37 -1.58
N LEU A 58 0.13 -5.52 -2.51
CA LEU A 58 1.52 -5.09 -2.55
C LEU A 58 1.90 -4.33 -1.27
N ALA A 59 1.09 -3.34 -0.88
CA ALA A 59 1.32 -2.54 0.32
C ALA A 59 1.38 -3.40 1.59
N GLU A 60 0.49 -4.39 1.72
CA GLU A 60 0.50 -5.34 2.86
C GLU A 60 1.78 -6.19 2.93
N ARG A 61 2.23 -6.69 1.77
CA ARG A 61 3.47 -7.48 1.68
C ARG A 61 4.69 -6.63 2.01
N VAL A 62 4.75 -5.41 1.50
CA VAL A 62 5.84 -4.47 1.77
C VAL A 62 5.85 -4.04 3.24
N ALA A 63 4.69 -3.75 3.83
CA ALA A 63 4.59 -3.46 5.27
C ALA A 63 5.04 -4.64 6.14
N THR A 64 4.80 -5.87 5.68
CA THR A 64 5.31 -7.07 6.36
C THR A 64 6.83 -7.16 6.27
N ALA A 65 7.42 -6.91 5.11
CA ALA A 65 8.86 -6.85 4.93
C ALA A 65 9.51 -5.74 5.78
N GLU A 66 8.87 -4.56 5.87
CA GLU A 66 9.31 -3.45 6.73
C GLU A 66 9.41 -3.87 8.19
N ARG A 67 8.35 -4.51 8.73
CA ARG A 67 8.32 -5.02 10.11
C ARG A 67 9.39 -6.08 10.36
N LEU A 68 9.59 -7.00 9.42
CA LEU A 68 10.62 -8.05 9.55
C LEU A 68 12.03 -7.44 9.57
N ARG A 69 12.29 -6.42 8.74
CA ARG A 69 13.55 -5.68 8.75
C ARG A 69 13.79 -4.97 10.08
N ALA A 70 12.78 -4.29 10.61
CA ALA A 70 12.88 -3.63 11.91
C ALA A 70 13.23 -4.62 13.02
N ASN A 71 12.61 -5.81 13.01
CA ASN A 71 12.85 -6.86 13.99
C ASN A 71 14.23 -7.53 13.82
N ALA A 72 14.70 -7.70 12.58
CA ALA A 72 16.04 -8.24 12.31
C ALA A 72 17.18 -7.29 12.73
N THR A 73 16.86 -6.00 12.91
CA THR A 73 17.82 -4.96 13.31
C THR A 73 17.74 -4.62 14.82
N GLY A 74 16.90 -5.33 15.59
CA GLY A 74 16.85 -5.26 17.07
C GLY A 74 17.99 -6.05 17.75
N PRO A 75 18.37 -5.70 18.99
CA PRO A 75 19.77 -5.54 19.39
C PRO A 75 20.56 -6.84 19.24
N ALA A 76 21.79 -6.69 18.73
CA ALA A 76 22.82 -7.73 18.78
C ALA A 76 22.75 -8.42 20.14
N SER A 77 22.45 -9.72 20.10
CA SER A 77 22.49 -10.62 21.24
C SER A 77 23.72 -10.28 22.08
N VAL A 78 23.48 -9.68 23.25
CA VAL A 78 24.45 -9.60 24.33
C VAL A 78 24.77 -11.05 24.68
N ARG A 79 25.83 -11.60 24.08
CA ARG A 79 26.47 -12.82 24.57
C ARG A 79 27.24 -12.46 25.83
N THR A 80 26.53 -12.30 26.94
CA THR A 80 27.10 -12.48 28.27
C THR A 80 27.22 -13.98 28.51
N GLY A 81 28.46 -14.45 28.50
CA GLY A 81 28.86 -15.80 28.90
C GLY A 81 30.37 -15.88 28.68
N GLY A 82 31.24 -15.66 29.67
CA GLY A 82 31.08 -15.98 31.08
C GLY A 82 31.57 -17.39 31.36
N ARG A 83 32.82 -17.69 31.01
CA ARG A 83 33.73 -18.53 31.80
C ARG A 83 35.16 -18.37 31.32
#